data_AF-A0A927FUN0-F1
#
_entry.id   AF-A0A927FUN0-F1
#
_cell.length_a   1.000
_cell.length_b   1.000
_cell.length_c   1.000
_cell.angle_alpha   90.00
_cell.angle_beta   90.00
_cell.angle_gamma   90.00
#
_symmetry.space_group_name_H-M   'P 1'
#
loop_
_entity.id
_entity.type
_entity.pdbx_description
1 polymer ?
#
loop_
_entity_poly.entity_id
_entity_poly.type
_entity_poly.pdbx_seq_one_letter_code
_entity_poly.pdbx_strand_id
1 'polypeptide(L)'
;MTVGRRLAALLVASAALVSGAMAQGTLLLEARGGVAAHDVGGGVSLFDPTRVQDINAEMLFTIPNLSAWVPLGELRPHLGATFNIAGHESFGYAGLSWTVRAPVVPVFLEAGLGAAVHNSKARFGCGVLAEAQASLGIDVLPNTALMGTVQHVTDFGFCGTASRPLTTAGLRLGVRF
;
A
#
# COMPACT_ATOMS: atom_id res chain seq x y z
N MET A 1 32.40 25.20 18.57
CA MET A 1 31.47 26.03 17.79
C MET A 1 30.95 25.15 16.63
N THR A 2 29.95 24.30 16.85
CA THR A 2 28.49 24.57 16.80
C THR A 2 27.88 24.64 15.38
N VAL A 3 28.16 23.65 14.53
CA VAL A 3 27.45 23.48 13.24
C VAL A 3 26.53 22.25 13.23
N GLY A 4 26.83 21.19 14.00
CA GLY A 4 26.07 19.92 13.99
C GLY A 4 24.74 19.89 14.77
N ARG A 5 24.38 20.92 15.56
CA ARG A 5 23.15 20.93 16.37
C ARG A 5 21.97 21.66 15.73
N ARG A 6 22.14 22.27 14.55
CA ARG A 6 21.07 23.07 13.91
C ARG A 6 20.25 22.33 12.85
N LEU A 7 20.71 21.20 12.31
CA LEU A 7 19.91 20.40 11.38
C LEU A 7 18.86 19.51 12.07
N ALA A 8 19.12 19.05 13.30
CA ALA A 8 18.14 18.27 14.06
C ALA A 8 16.93 19.10 14.53
N ALA A 9 17.05 20.43 14.60
CA ALA A 9 15.96 21.32 15.01
C ALA A 9 14.97 21.64 13.87
N LEU A 10 15.36 21.44 12.61
CA LEU A 10 14.51 21.72 11.44
C LEU A 10 13.62 20.53 11.03
N LEU A 11 14.00 19.29 11.37
CA LEU A 11 13.19 18.10 11.15
C LEU A 11 12.14 17.83 12.25
N VAL A 12 12.28 18.46 13.42
CA VAL A 12 11.28 18.38 14.51
C VAL A 12 10.25 19.53 14.42
N ALA A 13 10.59 20.64 13.77
CA ALA A 13 9.69 21.79 13.64
C ALA A 13 8.65 21.66 12.52
N SER A 14 8.81 20.72 11.58
CA SER A 14 7.85 20.48 10.49
C SER A 14 6.70 19.55 10.89
N ALA A 15 6.81 18.84 12.01
CA ALA A 15 5.75 17.98 12.54
C ALA A 15 4.66 18.75 13.33
N ALA A 16 4.86 20.05 13.59
CA ALA A 16 4.00 20.84 14.48
C ALA A 16 3.02 21.80 13.77
N LEU A 17 2.89 21.76 12.45
CA LEU A 17 2.03 22.68 11.69
C LEU A 17 0.89 22.04 10.89
N VAL A 18 0.60 20.74 11.09
CA VAL A 18 -0.64 20.13 10.56
C VAL A 18 -1.75 20.20 11.63
N SER A 19 -2.04 21.42 12.08
CA SER A 19 -3.24 21.72 12.87
C SER A 19 -4.13 22.60 12.03
N GLY A 20 -4.78 22.00 11.03
CA GLY A 20 -5.64 22.69 10.10
C GLY A 20 -6.75 21.79 9.57
N ALA A 21 -7.97 22.05 10.06
CA ALA A 21 -9.24 21.58 9.52
C ALA A 21 -9.48 20.06 9.52
N MET A 22 -9.76 19.49 10.68
CA MET A 22 -10.57 18.28 10.77
C MET A 22 -11.98 18.64 10.29
N ALA A 23 -12.29 18.37 9.03
CA ALA A 23 -13.65 18.42 8.53
C ALA A 23 -14.52 17.49 9.39
N GLN A 24 -15.73 17.93 9.73
CA GLN A 24 -16.67 17.26 10.65
C GLN A 24 -17.28 15.94 10.11
N GLY A 25 -16.54 15.19 9.30
CA GLY A 25 -16.81 13.79 9.00
C GLY A 25 -15.74 12.95 9.69
N THR A 26 -16.14 12.00 10.52
CA THR A 26 -15.21 11.05 11.14
C THR A 26 -14.62 10.14 10.06
N LEU A 27 -13.56 10.60 9.40
CA LEU A 27 -12.71 9.77 8.55
C LEU A 27 -12.01 8.77 9.46
N LEU A 28 -12.39 7.50 9.36
CA LEU A 28 -11.65 6.43 10.04
C LEU A 28 -10.45 6.08 9.17
N LEU A 29 -9.26 6.09 9.78
CA LEU A 29 -8.00 5.85 9.09
C LEU A 29 -7.49 4.46 9.46
N GLU A 30 -6.99 3.72 8.49
CA GLU A 30 -6.18 2.53 8.74
C GLU A 30 -4.78 2.75 8.18
N ALA A 31 -3.77 2.67 9.06
CA ALA A 31 -2.38 2.63 8.65
C ALA A 31 -1.93 1.17 8.58
N ARG A 32 -1.25 0.81 7.49
CA ARG A 32 -0.71 -0.51 7.24
C ARG A 32 0.79 -0.43 6.98
N GLY A 33 1.51 -1.43 7.47
CA GLY A 33 2.93 -1.62 7.21
C GLY A 33 3.26 -3.09 7.04
N GLY A 34 4.21 -3.42 6.16
CA GLY A 34 4.52 -4.81 5.88
C GLY A 34 5.82 -5.04 5.15
N VAL A 35 6.11 -6.32 4.92
CA VAL A 35 7.26 -6.79 4.14
C VAL A 35 6.79 -7.73 3.05
N ALA A 36 7.47 -7.71 1.91
CA ALA A 36 7.11 -8.55 0.78
C ALA A 36 8.34 -9.10 0.06
N ALA A 37 8.15 -10.30 -0.51
CA ALA A 37 9.03 -10.87 -1.49
C ALA A 37 8.93 -10.08 -2.80
N HIS A 38 10.08 -9.67 -3.33
CA HIS A 38 10.20 -8.90 -4.56
C HIS A 38 10.13 -9.81 -5.79
N ASP A 39 9.51 -9.30 -6.84
CA ASP A 39 9.42 -9.90 -8.19
C ASP A 39 9.05 -11.39 -8.19
N VAL A 40 7.93 -11.72 -7.55
CA VAL A 40 7.44 -13.11 -7.43
C VAL A 40 6.73 -13.64 -8.68
N GLY A 41 6.67 -12.86 -9.77
CA GLY A 41 6.09 -13.29 -11.03
C GLY A 41 6.97 -14.32 -11.75
N GLY A 42 6.37 -15.27 -12.48
CA GLY A 42 7.13 -16.15 -13.39
C GLY A 42 7.69 -17.45 -12.79
N GLY A 43 7.08 -18.01 -11.74
CA GLY A 43 7.40 -19.37 -11.25
C GLY A 43 8.49 -19.43 -10.18
N VAL A 44 8.84 -18.31 -9.58
CA VAL A 44 9.80 -18.21 -8.49
C VAL A 44 9.16 -18.58 -7.13
N SER A 45 9.93 -19.17 -6.21
CA SER A 45 9.42 -19.64 -4.91
C SER A 45 8.94 -18.48 -4.04
N LEU A 46 7.68 -18.48 -3.61
CA LEU A 46 7.11 -17.48 -2.70
C LEU A 46 7.70 -17.52 -1.29
N PHE A 47 8.32 -18.64 -0.91
CA PHE A 47 8.85 -18.88 0.42
C PHE A 47 10.38 -18.72 0.51
N ASP A 48 11.00 -18.15 -0.52
CA ASP A 48 12.43 -17.83 -0.49
C ASP A 48 12.68 -16.56 0.34
N PRO A 49 13.28 -16.68 1.54
CA PRO A 49 13.48 -15.55 2.42
C PRO A 49 14.45 -14.51 1.83
N THR A 50 15.33 -14.90 0.91
CA THR A 50 16.29 -13.96 0.29
C THR A 50 15.60 -12.94 -0.61
N ARG A 51 14.34 -13.19 -0.99
CA ARG A 51 13.56 -12.26 -1.81
C ARG A 51 12.73 -11.27 -1.01
N VAL A 52 12.64 -11.43 0.32
CA VAL A 52 11.96 -10.47 1.20
C VAL A 52 12.79 -9.19 1.29
N GLN A 53 12.57 -8.31 0.33
CA GLN A 53 13.38 -7.12 0.07
C GLN A 53 12.54 -5.85 -0.08
N ASP A 54 11.21 -5.97 0.02
CA ASP A 54 10.30 -4.84 -0.09
C ASP A 54 9.69 -4.51 1.27
N ILE A 55 9.68 -3.22 1.61
CA ILE A 55 8.96 -2.65 2.74
C ILE A 55 7.78 -1.86 2.19
N ASN A 56 6.57 -2.15 2.67
CA ASN A 56 5.35 -1.48 2.27
C ASN A 56 4.79 -0.62 3.41
N ALA A 57 4.25 0.55 3.05
CA ALA A 57 3.42 1.36 3.91
C ALA A 57 2.18 1.82 3.12
N GLU A 58 1.00 1.75 3.72
CA GLU A 58 -0.27 2.08 3.08
C GLU A 58 -1.24 2.71 4.07
N MET A 59 -2.02 3.67 3.61
CA MET A 59 -3.10 4.29 4.36
C MET A 59 -4.41 4.07 3.62
N LEU A 60 -5.45 3.70 4.36
CA LEU A 60 -6.80 3.54 3.84
C LEU A 60 -7.77 4.45 4.59
N PHE A 61 -8.68 5.02 3.82
CA PHE A 61 -9.64 6.00 4.31
C PHE A 61 -11.04 5.39 4.23
N THR A 62 -11.72 5.32 5.37
CA THR A 62 -13.14 4.96 5.41
C THR A 62 -13.96 6.24 5.31
N ILE A 63 -14.71 6.36 4.21
CA ILE A 63 -15.58 7.49 3.96
C ILE A 63 -17.01 7.12 4.38
N PRO A 64 -17.63 7.85 5.33
CA PRO A 64 -19.01 7.62 5.72
C PRO A 64 -19.95 7.64 4.51
N ASN A 65 -20.90 6.70 4.45
CA ASN A 65 -21.90 6.55 3.39
C ASN A 65 -21.40 6.11 1.99
N LEU A 66 -20.09 5.93 1.76
CA LEU A 66 -19.62 5.41 0.48
C LEU A 66 -20.03 3.94 0.27
N SER A 67 -20.07 3.16 1.36
CA SER A 67 -20.45 1.75 1.38
C SER A 67 -21.95 1.50 1.24
N ALA A 68 -22.80 2.54 1.38
CA ALA A 68 -24.25 2.40 1.18
C ALA A 68 -24.62 2.02 -0.27
N TRP A 69 -23.68 2.22 -1.21
CA TRP A 69 -23.85 1.94 -2.64
C TRP A 69 -23.26 0.59 -3.06
N VAL A 70 -22.60 -0.14 -2.16
CA VAL A 70 -21.92 -1.41 -2.46
C VAL A 70 -22.45 -2.50 -1.54
N PRO A 71 -23.46 -3.29 -1.97
CA PRO A 71 -24.20 -4.19 -1.10
C PRO A 71 -23.36 -5.33 -0.50
N LEU A 72 -22.12 -5.52 -0.96
CA LEU A 72 -21.26 -6.63 -0.58
C LEU A 72 -19.92 -6.21 0.06
N GLY A 73 -19.63 -4.91 0.23
CA GLY A 73 -18.38 -4.51 0.88
C GLY A 73 -18.15 -3.01 1.01
N GLU A 74 -17.02 -2.66 1.60
CA GLU A 74 -16.61 -1.28 1.89
C GLU A 74 -15.64 -0.79 0.81
N LEU A 75 -15.96 0.34 0.16
CA LEU A 75 -15.02 1.04 -0.72
C LEU A 75 -14.19 2.03 0.10
N ARG A 76 -12.87 1.95 -0.05
CA ARG A 76 -11.91 2.74 0.72
C ARG A 76 -10.83 3.26 -0.20
N PRO A 77 -10.69 4.59 -0.38
CA PRO A 77 -9.50 5.14 -0.99
C PRO A 77 -8.25 4.69 -0.26
N HIS A 78 -7.17 4.46 -0.99
CA HIS A 78 -5.88 4.14 -0.42
C HIS A 78 -4.75 4.93 -1.07
N LEU A 79 -3.69 5.14 -0.29
CA LEU A 79 -2.43 5.73 -0.72
C LEU A 79 -1.30 4.94 -0.06
N GLY A 80 -0.34 4.47 -0.84
CA GLY A 80 0.77 3.69 -0.32
C GLY A 80 2.05 3.82 -1.11
N ALA A 81 3.09 3.18 -0.59
CA ALA A 81 4.37 3.06 -1.25
C ALA A 81 5.04 1.75 -0.86
N THR A 82 5.82 1.21 -1.80
CA THR A 82 6.64 0.03 -1.64
C THR A 82 8.08 0.41 -1.97
N PHE A 83 8.97 0.22 -1.00
CA PHE A 83 10.39 0.56 -1.07
C PHE A 83 11.22 -0.71 -1.06
N ASN A 84 12.06 -0.90 -2.07
CA ASN A 84 12.99 -2.02 -2.11
C ASN A 84 14.31 -1.65 -1.41
N ILE A 85 14.72 -2.45 -0.43
CA ILE A 85 15.94 -2.22 0.37
C ILE A 85 17.21 -2.81 -0.26
N ALA A 86 17.08 -3.61 -1.32
CA ALA A 86 18.20 -4.22 -2.05
C ALA A 86 18.63 -3.41 -3.29
N GLY A 87 18.03 -2.24 -3.54
CA GLY A 87 18.36 -1.35 -4.66
C GLY A 87 17.58 -1.63 -5.95
N HIS A 88 16.53 -2.46 -5.90
CA HIS A 88 15.60 -2.67 -7.01
C HIS A 88 14.52 -1.58 -7.06
N GLU A 89 13.48 -1.82 -7.87
CA GLU A 89 12.45 -0.85 -8.13
C GLU A 89 11.58 -0.55 -6.91
N SER A 90 11.27 0.73 -6.73
CA SER A 90 10.35 1.24 -5.70
C SER A 90 9.25 2.05 -6.37
N PHE A 91 8.07 2.03 -5.78
CA PHE A 91 6.90 2.71 -6.35
C PHE A 91 5.97 3.26 -5.27
N GLY A 92 5.35 4.40 -5.57
CA GLY A 92 4.22 4.95 -4.84
C GLY A 92 2.93 4.69 -5.61
N TYR A 93 1.81 4.49 -4.93
CA TYR A 93 0.55 4.14 -5.57
C TYR A 93 -0.65 4.72 -4.82
N ALA A 94 -1.74 4.95 -5.54
CA ALA A 94 -3.01 5.40 -4.98
C ALA A 94 -4.17 4.79 -5.76
N GLY A 95 -5.28 4.54 -5.09
CA GLY A 95 -6.39 3.83 -5.69
C GLY A 95 -7.59 3.65 -4.77
N LEU A 96 -8.41 2.65 -5.10
CA LEU A 96 -9.57 2.24 -4.33
C LEU A 96 -9.43 0.77 -3.95
N SER A 97 -9.67 0.48 -2.69
CA SER A 97 -9.82 -0.86 -2.14
C SER A 97 -11.29 -1.18 -1.91
N TRP A 98 -11.68 -2.40 -2.25
CA TRP A 98 -12.98 -2.98 -1.93
C TRP A 98 -12.78 -4.13 -0.94
N THR A 99 -13.26 -3.94 0.28
CA THR A 99 -13.11 -4.90 1.38
C THR A 99 -14.43 -5.62 1.65
N VAL A 100 -14.42 -6.95 1.61
CA VAL A 100 -15.55 -7.82 1.94
C VAL A 100 -15.23 -8.58 3.23
N ARG A 101 -16.01 -8.37 4.28
CA ARG A 101 -15.86 -9.09 5.56
C ARG A 101 -16.80 -10.29 5.61
N ALA A 102 -16.30 -11.39 6.17
CA ALA A 102 -17.14 -12.52 6.50
C ALA A 102 -18.10 -12.15 7.66
N PRO A 103 -19.35 -12.64 7.65
CA PRO A 103 -20.34 -12.25 8.64
C PRO A 103 -20.12 -12.87 10.03
N VAL A 104 -19.41 -14.00 10.11
CA VAL A 104 -19.34 -14.84 11.33
C VAL A 104 -17.93 -15.13 11.82
N VAL A 105 -16.91 -14.84 11.02
CA VAL A 105 -15.49 -15.06 11.36
C VAL A 105 -14.72 -13.76 11.11
N PRO A 106 -13.63 -13.50 11.84
CA PRO A 106 -12.91 -12.22 11.77
C PRO A 106 -12.02 -12.13 10.52
N VAL A 107 -12.45 -12.66 9.37
CA VAL A 107 -11.67 -12.69 8.13
C VAL A 107 -12.27 -11.74 7.09
N PHE A 108 -11.42 -11.21 6.22
CA PHE A 108 -11.83 -10.37 5.11
C PHE A 108 -11.03 -10.66 3.85
N LEU A 109 -11.66 -10.41 2.72
CA LEU A 109 -11.03 -10.33 1.42
C LEU A 109 -10.98 -8.87 0.99
N GLU A 110 -9.89 -8.46 0.35
CA GLU A 110 -9.75 -7.13 -0.20
C GLU A 110 -9.18 -7.20 -1.61
N ALA A 111 -9.77 -6.44 -2.53
CA ALA A 111 -9.23 -6.21 -3.85
C ALA A 111 -9.00 -4.70 -4.02
N GLY A 112 -7.87 -4.30 -4.58
CA GLY A 112 -7.51 -2.92 -4.84
C GLY A 112 -7.11 -2.70 -6.29
N LEU A 113 -7.48 -1.54 -6.82
CA LEU A 113 -7.08 -1.07 -8.14
C LEU A 113 -6.69 0.39 -8.06
N GLY A 114 -5.64 0.77 -8.79
CA GLY A 114 -5.11 2.11 -8.73
C GLY A 114 -4.09 2.42 -9.83
N ALA A 115 -3.33 3.47 -9.58
CA ALA A 115 -2.20 3.88 -10.39
C ALA A 115 -0.94 3.95 -9.53
N ALA A 116 0.21 3.67 -10.14
CA ALA A 116 1.51 3.74 -9.50
C ALA A 116 2.49 4.62 -10.27
N VAL A 117 3.40 5.26 -9.54
CA VAL A 117 4.58 5.96 -10.06
C VAL A 117 5.82 5.31 -9.48
N HIS A 118 6.90 5.26 -10.23
CA HIS A 118 8.08 4.46 -9.86
C HIS A 118 9.39 5.18 -10.18
N ASN A 119 10.47 4.66 -9.61
CA ASN A 119 11.83 5.20 -9.80
C ASN A 119 12.58 4.63 -11.02
N SER A 120 12.11 3.54 -11.64
CA SER A 120 12.84 2.87 -12.74
C SER A 120 12.11 2.91 -14.08
N LYS A 121 12.42 3.89 -14.94
CA LYS A 121 11.86 3.95 -16.30
C LYS A 121 12.30 2.78 -17.19
N ALA A 122 13.51 2.26 -16.97
CA ALA A 122 14.07 1.17 -17.76
C ALA A 122 13.29 -0.15 -17.64
N ARG A 123 12.61 -0.38 -16.50
CA ARG A 123 11.83 -1.61 -16.29
C ARG A 123 10.43 -1.53 -16.91
N PHE A 124 9.75 -0.39 -16.78
CA PHE A 124 8.32 -0.28 -17.06
C PHE A 124 7.96 0.53 -18.31
N GLY A 125 8.92 1.20 -18.95
CA GLY A 125 8.74 1.91 -20.22
C GLY A 125 8.13 3.32 -20.09
N CYS A 126 7.20 3.54 -19.16
CA CYS A 126 6.58 4.84 -18.88
C CYS A 126 6.76 5.25 -17.41
N GLY A 127 6.11 6.34 -16.97
CA GLY A 127 6.22 6.85 -15.60
C GLY A 127 5.01 6.58 -14.70
N VAL A 128 3.88 6.20 -15.29
CA VAL A 128 2.63 5.88 -14.59
C VAL A 128 2.20 4.49 -15.01
N LEU A 129 1.85 3.65 -14.04
CA LEU A 129 1.49 2.24 -14.21
C LEU A 129 0.09 2.00 -13.64
N ALA A 130 -0.55 0.93 -14.10
CA ALA A 130 -1.69 0.35 -13.42
C ALA A 130 -1.21 -0.44 -12.19
N GLU A 131 -1.92 -0.30 -11.08
CA GLU A 131 -1.69 -1.04 -9.84
C GLU A 131 -2.93 -1.89 -9.54
N ALA A 132 -2.68 -3.13 -9.14
CA ALA A 132 -3.70 -4.03 -8.64
C ALA A 132 -3.17 -4.79 -7.43
N GLN A 133 -3.99 -4.93 -6.40
CA GLN A 133 -3.65 -5.70 -5.20
C GLN A 133 -4.80 -6.58 -4.75
N ALA A 134 -4.47 -7.69 -4.10
CA ALA A 134 -5.43 -8.58 -3.48
C ALA A 134 -4.89 -9.02 -2.11
N SER A 135 -5.74 -9.01 -1.10
CA SER A 135 -5.40 -9.40 0.26
C SER A 135 -6.41 -10.36 0.87
N LEU A 136 -5.91 -11.30 1.66
CA LEU A 136 -6.67 -12.10 2.62
C LEU A 136 -6.21 -11.69 4.02
N GLY A 137 -7.14 -11.20 4.84
CA GLY A 137 -6.82 -10.72 6.18
C GLY A 137 -7.67 -11.32 7.27
N ILE A 138 -7.16 -11.18 8.49
CA ILE A 138 -7.80 -11.59 9.74
C ILE A 138 -7.64 -10.48 10.79
N ASP A 139 -8.74 -10.07 11.43
CA ASP A 139 -8.69 -9.18 12.57
C ASP A 139 -8.16 -9.97 13.79
N VAL A 140 -6.97 -9.58 14.27
CA VAL A 140 -6.22 -10.30 15.32
C VAL A 140 -6.42 -9.71 16.71
N LEU A 141 -6.68 -8.41 16.80
CA LEU A 141 -7.02 -7.67 18.00
C LEU A 141 -8.09 -6.62 17.64
N PRO A 142 -8.74 -5.98 18.63
CA PRO A 142 -9.52 -4.77 18.35
C PRO A 142 -8.69 -3.79 17.51
N ASN A 143 -9.28 -3.33 16.39
CA ASN A 143 -8.70 -2.38 15.46
C ASN A 143 -7.41 -2.84 14.76
N THR A 144 -6.99 -4.10 14.90
CA THR A 144 -5.73 -4.60 14.34
C THR A 144 -5.98 -5.81 13.44
N ALA A 145 -5.41 -5.79 12.25
CA ALA A 145 -5.52 -6.87 11.28
C ALA A 145 -4.16 -7.32 10.77
N LEU A 146 -4.01 -8.63 10.55
CA LEU A 146 -2.90 -9.22 9.81
C LEU A 146 -3.43 -9.65 8.43
N MET A 147 -2.68 -9.41 7.37
CA MET A 147 -3.08 -9.80 6.02
C MET A 147 -1.91 -10.31 5.19
N GLY A 148 -2.18 -11.33 4.38
CA GLY A 148 -1.34 -11.69 3.25
C GLY A 148 -1.79 -10.93 2.01
N THR A 149 -0.85 -10.35 1.27
CA THR A 149 -1.13 -9.47 0.13
C THR A 149 -0.28 -9.86 -1.06
N VAL A 150 -0.87 -9.83 -2.24
CA VAL A 150 -0.18 -9.80 -3.53
C VAL A 150 -0.46 -8.47 -4.19
N GLN A 151 0.58 -7.81 -4.68
CA GLN A 151 0.47 -6.52 -5.37
C GLN A 151 1.21 -6.61 -6.71
N HIS A 152 0.56 -6.13 -7.76
CA HIS A 152 1.03 -6.19 -9.13
C HIS A 152 1.00 -4.81 -9.77
N VAL A 153 2.12 -4.40 -10.36
CA VAL A 153 2.21 -3.16 -11.16
C VAL A 153 2.65 -3.48 -12.58
N THR A 154 1.96 -2.87 -13.54
CA THR A 154 2.15 -3.13 -14.96
C THR A 154 1.80 -1.89 -15.79
N ASP A 155 2.37 -1.78 -16.98
CA ASP A 155 1.96 -0.76 -17.95
C ASP A 155 0.67 -1.13 -18.69
N PHE A 156 0.18 -2.37 -18.50
CA PHE A 156 -1.01 -2.93 -19.16
C PHE A 156 -0.98 -2.80 -20.70
N GLY A 157 0.22 -2.70 -21.28
CA GLY A 157 0.42 -2.48 -22.71
C GLY A 157 0.12 -1.05 -23.21
N PHE A 158 -0.15 -0.09 -22.33
CA PHE A 158 -0.44 1.29 -22.73
C PHE A 158 0.80 2.07 -23.16
N CYS A 159 2.00 1.62 -22.78
CA CYS A 159 3.23 2.38 -22.95
C CYS A 159 4.00 2.05 -24.24
N GLY A 160 3.46 1.16 -25.09
CA GLY A 160 3.93 0.91 -26.45
C GLY A 160 5.39 0.45 -26.56
N THR A 161 5.98 0.00 -25.46
CA THR A 161 7.39 -0.41 -25.32
C THR A 161 7.47 -1.70 -24.52
N ALA A 162 8.61 -2.39 -24.57
CA ALA A 162 8.80 -3.58 -23.75
C ALA A 162 8.83 -3.18 -22.26
N SER A 163 7.88 -3.69 -21.49
CA SER A 163 7.78 -3.52 -20.04
C SER A 163 7.95 -4.87 -19.35
N ARG A 164 8.45 -4.86 -18.11
CA ARG A 164 8.47 -6.04 -17.24
C ARG A 164 7.59 -5.74 -16.02
N PRO A 165 6.41 -6.37 -15.89
CA PRO A 165 5.59 -6.17 -14.72
C PRO A 165 6.34 -6.58 -13.45
N LEU A 166 5.93 -6.04 -12.32
CA LEU A 166 6.48 -6.37 -11.01
C LEU A 166 5.35 -6.90 -10.14
N THR A 167 5.56 -8.08 -9.56
CA THR A 167 4.63 -8.66 -8.58
C THR A 167 5.36 -8.80 -7.27
N THR A 168 4.75 -8.34 -6.18
CA THR A 168 5.24 -8.52 -4.82
C THR A 168 4.22 -9.35 -4.05
N ALA A 169 4.68 -10.17 -3.11
CA ALA A 169 3.80 -10.95 -2.24
C ALA A 169 4.35 -10.98 -0.83
N GLY A 170 3.50 -10.72 0.17
CA GLY A 170 3.99 -10.48 1.52
C GLY A 170 2.91 -10.45 2.59
N LEU A 171 3.30 -9.99 3.77
CA LEU A 171 2.44 -9.80 4.93
C LEU A 171 2.39 -8.32 5.32
N ARG A 172 1.21 -7.85 5.73
CA ARG A 172 1.01 -6.51 6.27
C ARG A 172 0.25 -6.58 7.60
N LEU A 173 0.56 -5.65 8.49
CA LEU A 173 -0.18 -5.37 9.72
C LEU A 173 -0.90 -4.04 9.56
N GLY A 174 -2.20 -3.99 9.86
CA GLY A 174 -3.02 -2.79 9.80
C GLY A 174 -3.55 -2.39 11.17
N VAL A 175 -3.60 -1.09 11.45
CA VAL A 175 -4.15 -0.50 12.68
C VAL A 175 -5.16 0.59 12.33
N ARG A 176 -6.38 0.52 12.89
CA ARG A 176 -7.49 1.47 12.69
C ARG A 176 -7.61 2.50 13.81
N PHE A 177 -7.88 3.76 13.45
CA PHE A 177 -8.02 4.92 14.34
C PHE A 177 -9.34 5.66 14.09
#